data_AF-A0AAV9IIG6-F1
#
_entry.id   AF-A0AAV9IIG6-F1
#
_cell.length_a   1.000
_cell.length_b   1.000
_cell.length_c   1.000
_cell.angle_alpha   90.00
_cell.angle_beta   90.00
_cell.angle_gamma   90.00
#
_symmetry.space_group_name_H-M   'P 1'
#
loop_
_entity.id
_entity.type
_entity.pdbx_description
1 polymer ?
#
loop_
_entity_poly.entity_id
_entity_poly.type
_entity_poly.pdbx_seq_one_letter_code
_entity_poly.pdbx_strand_id
1 'polypeptide(L)'
;MSRYKPAFQGIALCTKKLGLHNAVFCQRNRYLYTCFRGTRRPRQLMGLCSLQSRFDICSVSENVSVRTIPVLRDNYAYLLMDKQYNVAAAVDPVEPTKVLRAAEEEGVRLVAVLTTHKHWDHSGGNEELLEKYPSLKIYASKYETVPGMTHGVGQGDVFQFHTPSCLDVYVYCTPCHTRGHLLYFVKERNSTSNAHPILFSGDTLFIGGCGRFFEGSSEDMLKNIEQVIKSFPGNTLMFCGHEYTLKNLEFALLLEPNNQILKNKYNWAKQQRQLGKYTVPSTLAEEFQYNPFLRYNEVAIQKAVEQTEPTRVLAALRKQKDIF
;
A
#
# COMPACT_ATOMS: atom_id res chain seq x y z
N MET A 1 -51.24 11.58 12.59
CA MET A 1 -51.19 12.38 11.34
C MET A 1 -49.71 12.49 10.92
N SER A 2 -49.07 11.52 10.24
CA SER A 2 -49.16 11.17 8.80
C SER A 2 -49.13 12.42 7.92
N ARG A 3 -48.20 12.68 6.98
CA ARG A 3 -47.25 11.82 6.26
C ARG A 3 -46.20 12.70 5.53
N TYR A 4 -45.00 12.16 5.37
CA TYR A 4 -43.97 12.53 4.40
C TYR A 4 -44.53 12.67 2.95
N LYS A 5 -44.10 13.72 2.22
CA LYS A 5 -44.23 13.83 0.75
C LYS A 5 -43.01 13.16 0.07
N PRO A 6 -43.20 12.24 -0.90
CA PRO A 6 -42.10 11.68 -1.67
C PRO A 6 -41.89 12.37 -3.03
N ALA A 7 -40.62 12.37 -3.46
CA ALA A 7 -40.08 12.87 -4.71
C ALA A 7 -40.55 12.07 -5.95
N PHE A 8 -41.83 12.21 -6.33
CA PHE A 8 -42.41 11.53 -7.49
C PHE A 8 -42.64 12.41 -8.73
N GLN A 9 -42.23 13.68 -8.72
CA GLN A 9 -42.48 14.58 -9.87
C GLN A 9 -41.45 14.48 -11.01
N GLY A 10 -40.24 13.93 -10.77
CA GLY A 10 -39.22 13.78 -11.82
C GLY A 10 -39.41 12.58 -12.76
N ILE A 11 -40.08 11.52 -12.31
CA ILE A 11 -40.20 10.25 -13.05
C ILE A 11 -41.31 10.32 -14.12
N ALA A 12 -42.36 11.11 -13.88
CA ALA A 12 -43.53 11.19 -14.77
C ALA A 12 -43.26 11.94 -16.09
N LEU A 13 -42.20 12.76 -16.18
CA LEU A 13 -41.84 13.46 -17.42
C LEU A 13 -41.09 12.57 -18.43
N CYS A 14 -40.50 11.46 -17.99
CA CYS A 14 -39.72 10.58 -18.87
C CYS A 14 -40.58 9.53 -19.59
N THR A 15 -41.71 9.12 -18.99
CA THR A 15 -42.58 8.06 -19.54
C THR A 15 -43.42 8.50 -20.74
N LYS A 16 -43.80 9.79 -20.84
CA LYS A 16 -44.55 10.31 -22.00
C LYS A 16 -43.73 10.43 -23.29
N LYS A 17 -42.40 10.53 -23.22
CA LYS A 17 -41.52 10.64 -24.41
C LYS A 17 -41.17 9.28 -25.03
N LEU A 18 -41.46 8.17 -24.35
CA LEU A 18 -41.03 6.82 -24.75
C LEU A 18 -42.18 5.82 -25.02
N GLY A 19 -43.45 6.26 -24.96
CA GLY A 19 -44.61 5.44 -25.38
C GLY A 19 -44.90 4.18 -24.52
N LEU A 20 -44.46 4.16 -23.25
CA LEU A 20 -44.59 3.00 -22.38
C LEU A 20 -45.79 3.13 -21.45
N HIS A 21 -46.93 2.55 -21.83
CA HIS A 21 -48.19 2.67 -21.08
C HIS A 21 -48.39 1.65 -19.94
N ASN A 22 -47.49 0.66 -19.75
CA ASN A 22 -47.67 -0.38 -18.72
C ASN A 22 -46.34 -0.86 -18.11
N ALA A 23 -45.68 -0.01 -17.32
CA ALA A 23 -44.52 -0.42 -16.50
C ALA A 23 -44.92 -0.52 -15.02
N VAL A 24 -44.69 -1.68 -14.40
CA VAL A 24 -44.81 -1.87 -12.94
C VAL A 24 -43.41 -1.89 -12.34
N PHE A 25 -43.15 -1.02 -11.37
CA PHE A 25 -41.89 -0.96 -10.63
C PHE A 25 -42.01 -1.73 -9.32
N CYS A 26 -41.07 -2.64 -9.02
CA CYS A 26 -40.99 -3.32 -7.74
C CYS A 26 -39.64 -3.00 -7.06
N GLN A 27 -39.68 -2.62 -5.77
CA GLN A 27 -38.52 -2.26 -4.97
C GLN A 27 -38.13 -3.42 -4.04
N ARG A 28 -37.01 -4.09 -4.35
CA ARG A 28 -36.22 -4.87 -3.39
C ARG A 28 -34.75 -4.60 -3.67
N ASN A 29 -33.99 -4.20 -2.64
CA ASN A 29 -32.55 -3.89 -2.68
C ASN A 29 -32.13 -2.88 -3.77
N ARG A 30 -32.50 -1.60 -3.62
CA ARG A 30 -31.92 -0.42 -4.33
C ARG A 30 -31.64 -0.56 -5.85
N TYR A 31 -32.40 -1.35 -6.59
CA TYR A 31 -32.36 -1.37 -8.06
C TYR A 31 -33.78 -1.26 -8.65
N LEU A 32 -33.92 -0.50 -9.74
CA LEU A 32 -35.13 -0.43 -10.56
C LEU A 32 -34.99 -1.47 -11.68
N TYR A 33 -35.86 -2.49 -11.69
CA TYR A 33 -35.91 -3.48 -12.76
C TYR A 33 -37.16 -3.26 -13.62
N THR A 34 -36.99 -3.32 -14.95
CA THR A 34 -38.09 -3.45 -15.91
C THR A 34 -38.21 -4.92 -16.32
N CYS A 35 -39.30 -5.58 -15.93
CA CYS A 35 -39.61 -6.94 -16.37
C CYS A 35 -40.54 -6.90 -17.59
N PHE A 36 -40.04 -7.25 -18.76
CA PHE A 36 -40.88 -7.51 -19.93
C PHE A 36 -41.29 -8.99 -19.94
N ARG A 37 -42.61 -9.26 -20.03
CA ARG A 37 -43.10 -10.61 -20.35
C ARG A 37 -42.90 -10.87 -21.84
N GLY A 38 -42.04 -11.85 -22.16
CA GLY A 38 -42.02 -12.48 -23.49
C GLY A 38 -40.80 -12.15 -24.35
N THR A 39 -40.01 -13.20 -24.60
CA THR A 39 -39.08 -13.42 -25.72
C THR A 39 -37.78 -12.59 -25.86
N ARG A 40 -36.68 -13.35 -25.74
CA ARG A 40 -35.36 -13.31 -26.42
C ARG A 40 -34.47 -12.04 -26.33
N ARG A 41 -33.42 -12.22 -25.51
CA ARG A 41 -32.10 -11.55 -25.41
C ARG A 41 -32.07 -10.09 -24.91
N PRO A 42 -31.49 -9.82 -23.73
CA PRO A 42 -31.17 -8.46 -23.32
C PRO A 42 -29.94 -7.94 -24.08
N ARG A 43 -30.05 -6.79 -24.74
CA ARG A 43 -28.89 -5.97 -25.14
C ARG A 43 -28.42 -5.20 -23.90
N GLN A 44 -27.19 -5.46 -23.46
CA GLN A 44 -26.52 -4.65 -22.45
C GLN A 44 -26.26 -3.25 -23.01
N LEU A 45 -26.87 -2.23 -22.41
CA LEU A 45 -26.32 -0.88 -22.42
C LEU A 45 -25.21 -0.85 -21.35
N MET A 46 -23.96 -0.80 -21.80
CA MET A 46 -22.81 -0.55 -20.92
C MET A 46 -22.91 0.87 -20.36
N GLY A 47 -23.24 0.96 -19.07
CA GLY A 47 -22.75 2.02 -18.19
C GLY A 47 -21.67 1.40 -17.31
N LEU A 48 -20.40 1.57 -17.68
CA LEU A 48 -19.26 1.16 -16.86
C LEU A 48 -19.11 2.14 -15.68
N CYS A 49 -20.02 2.02 -14.70
CA CYS A 49 -19.69 2.43 -13.35
C CYS A 49 -18.84 1.29 -12.79
N SER A 50 -17.51 1.45 -12.85
CA SER A 50 -16.58 0.43 -12.38
C SER A 50 -16.84 0.18 -10.89
N LEU A 51 -17.49 -0.95 -10.57
CA LEU A 51 -17.28 -1.62 -9.29
C LEU A 51 -15.81 -2.04 -9.23
N GLN A 52 -14.91 -1.09 -9.00
CA GLN A 52 -13.56 -1.40 -8.56
C GLN A 52 -13.72 -2.14 -7.24
N SER A 53 -13.34 -3.41 -7.27
CA SER A 53 -13.50 -4.33 -6.15
C SER A 53 -12.77 -3.81 -4.91
N ARG A 54 -13.39 -3.95 -3.73
CA ARG A 54 -12.80 -3.60 -2.42
C ARG A 54 -11.54 -4.40 -2.03
N PHE A 55 -10.88 -5.10 -2.96
CA PHE A 55 -9.68 -5.91 -2.70
C PHE A 55 -8.43 -5.07 -2.42
N ASP A 56 -8.50 -3.76 -2.66
CA ASP A 56 -7.37 -2.85 -2.54
C ASP A 56 -7.26 -2.23 -1.13
N ILE A 57 -8.24 -2.47 -0.25
CA ILE A 57 -8.34 -1.86 1.09
C ILE A 57 -8.03 -2.89 2.16
N CYS A 58 -6.98 -2.62 2.94
CA CYS A 58 -6.65 -3.31 4.17
C CYS A 58 -7.27 -2.57 5.36
N SER A 59 -8.30 -3.15 5.98
CA SER A 59 -8.86 -2.63 7.24
C SER A 59 -7.96 -3.07 8.41
N VAL A 60 -7.39 -2.11 9.13
CA VAL A 60 -6.51 -2.35 10.27
C VAL A 60 -7.30 -2.30 11.58
N SER A 61 -8.23 -1.36 11.68
CA SER A 61 -9.21 -1.25 12.76
C SER A 61 -10.52 -0.66 12.21
N GLU A 62 -11.46 -0.33 13.10
CA GLU A 62 -12.69 0.39 12.72
C GLU A 62 -12.36 1.77 12.10
N ASN A 63 -11.38 2.47 12.67
CA ASN A 63 -11.03 3.83 12.28
C ASN A 63 -9.84 3.91 11.31
N VAL A 64 -9.07 2.83 11.15
CA VAL A 64 -7.84 2.84 10.36
C VAL A 64 -7.92 1.87 9.20
N SER A 65 -7.62 2.35 8.00
CA SER A 65 -7.42 1.49 6.83
C SER A 65 -6.38 2.03 5.88
N VAL A 66 -5.75 1.14 5.11
CA VAL A 66 -4.80 1.49 4.06
C VAL A 66 -5.35 1.02 2.73
N ARG A 67 -5.52 1.93 1.77
CA ARG A 67 -5.84 1.56 0.39
C ARG A 67 -4.57 1.54 -0.45
N THR A 68 -4.33 0.44 -1.14
CA THR A 68 -3.23 0.28 -2.09
C THR A 68 -3.64 0.85 -3.45
N ILE A 69 -2.80 1.67 -4.05
CA ILE A 69 -3.08 2.37 -5.30
C ILE A 69 -1.96 2.01 -6.29
N PRO A 70 -2.24 1.20 -7.33
CA PRO A 70 -1.23 0.85 -8.32
C PRO A 70 -0.88 2.08 -9.16
N VAL A 71 0.41 2.41 -9.14
CA VAL A 71 0.98 3.52 -9.89
C VAL A 71 2.10 3.03 -10.80
N LEU A 72 2.30 3.72 -11.92
CA LEU A 72 3.24 3.32 -12.96
C LEU A 72 3.01 1.86 -13.41
N ARG A 73 4.06 1.03 -13.43
CA ARG A 73 4.01 -0.36 -13.85
C ARG A 73 3.84 -1.34 -12.69
N ASP A 74 4.64 -1.17 -11.65
CA ASP A 74 4.71 -2.08 -10.51
C ASP A 74 4.87 -1.36 -9.16
N ASN A 75 4.80 -0.03 -9.14
CA ASN A 75 4.84 0.76 -7.91
C ASN A 75 3.48 0.73 -7.20
N TYR A 76 3.51 0.89 -5.89
CA TYR A 76 2.34 1.14 -5.07
C TYR A 76 2.48 2.48 -4.34
N ALA A 77 1.49 3.34 -4.56
CA ALA A 77 1.18 4.41 -3.62
C ALA A 77 0.17 3.87 -2.58
N TYR A 78 0.11 4.50 -1.41
CA TYR A 78 -0.85 4.12 -0.38
C TYR A 78 -1.65 5.30 0.12
N LEU A 79 -2.92 5.07 0.46
CA LEU A 79 -3.77 6.03 1.16
C LEU A 79 -4.04 5.51 2.57
N LEU A 80 -3.31 6.07 3.54
CA LEU A 80 -3.49 5.80 4.97
C LEU A 80 -4.63 6.68 5.49
N MET A 81 -5.73 6.05 5.86
CA MET A 81 -6.96 6.74 6.26
C MET A 81 -7.15 6.72 7.77
N ASP A 82 -7.39 7.91 8.32
CA ASP A 82 -8.01 8.13 9.62
C ASP A 82 -9.49 8.42 9.38
N LYS A 83 -10.33 7.39 9.54
CA LYS A 83 -11.78 7.46 9.30
C LYS A 83 -12.53 8.18 10.42
N GLN A 84 -11.93 8.29 11.61
CA GLN A 84 -12.53 9.06 12.69
C GLN A 84 -12.67 10.54 12.29
N TYR A 85 -11.69 11.06 11.56
CA TYR A 85 -11.66 12.46 11.11
C TYR A 85 -11.90 12.65 9.61
N ASN A 86 -12.14 11.57 8.85
CA ASN A 86 -12.27 11.56 7.39
C ASN A 86 -11.11 12.26 6.69
N VAL A 87 -9.89 11.98 7.15
CA VAL A 87 -8.65 12.51 6.56
C VAL A 87 -7.71 11.37 6.19
N ALA A 88 -6.78 11.66 5.29
CA ALA A 88 -5.77 10.69 4.88
C ALA A 88 -4.40 11.31 4.63
N ALA A 89 -3.38 10.49 4.79
CA ALA A 89 -2.05 10.74 4.25
C ALA A 89 -1.80 9.82 3.05
N ALA A 90 -1.22 10.35 1.98
CA ALA A 90 -0.73 9.54 0.88
C ALA A 90 0.73 9.15 1.13
N VAL A 91 1.12 7.96 0.70
CA VAL A 91 2.52 7.49 0.73
C VAL A 91 3.00 7.32 -0.70
N ASP A 92 4.14 7.92 -1.02
CA ASP A 92 4.82 7.87 -2.33
C ASP A 92 3.89 8.11 -3.56
N PRO A 93 3.22 9.27 -3.64
CA PRO A 93 2.13 9.50 -4.60
C PRO A 93 2.62 9.98 -5.98
N VAL A 94 3.42 9.19 -6.69
CA VAL A 94 3.99 9.58 -8.01
C VAL A 94 2.93 9.92 -9.08
N GLU A 95 1.72 9.36 -8.98
CA GLU A 95 0.58 9.72 -9.85
C GLU A 95 -0.54 10.40 -9.03
N PRO A 96 -0.43 11.73 -8.78
CA PRO A 96 -1.37 12.49 -7.92
C PRO A 96 -2.84 12.30 -8.28
N THR A 97 -3.16 12.25 -9.57
CA THR A 97 -4.54 12.09 -10.04
C THR A 97 -5.19 10.79 -9.54
N LYS A 98 -4.45 9.68 -9.49
CA LYS A 98 -4.96 8.39 -8.98
C LYS A 98 -5.19 8.45 -7.47
N VAL A 99 -4.28 9.10 -6.75
CA VAL A 99 -4.35 9.26 -5.28
C VAL A 99 -5.53 10.15 -4.88
N LEU A 100 -5.71 11.29 -5.55
CA LEU A 100 -6.82 12.20 -5.30
C LEU A 100 -8.17 11.54 -5.61
N ARG A 101 -8.25 10.78 -6.72
CA ARG A 101 -9.45 9.99 -7.04
C ARG A 101 -9.76 8.94 -5.96
N ALA A 102 -8.74 8.22 -5.48
CA ALA A 102 -8.93 7.26 -4.40
C ALA A 102 -9.42 7.95 -3.11
N ALA A 103 -8.87 9.12 -2.76
CA ALA A 103 -9.33 9.89 -1.61
C ALA A 103 -10.80 10.35 -1.76
N GLU A 104 -11.20 10.80 -2.95
CA GLU A 104 -12.59 11.17 -3.26
C GLU A 104 -13.54 9.95 -3.13
N GLU A 105 -13.16 8.80 -3.70
CA GLU A 105 -13.95 7.56 -3.63
C GLU A 105 -14.16 7.06 -2.19
N GLU A 106 -13.16 7.24 -1.32
CA GLU A 106 -13.24 6.89 0.11
C GLU A 106 -13.88 7.99 0.96
N GLY A 107 -14.20 9.16 0.39
CA GLY A 107 -14.78 10.29 1.11
C GLY A 107 -13.86 10.92 2.15
N VAL A 108 -12.54 10.82 1.95
CA VAL A 108 -11.52 11.36 2.86
C VAL A 108 -10.79 12.55 2.24
N ARG A 109 -10.40 13.51 3.07
CA ARG A 109 -9.59 14.64 2.64
C ARG A 109 -8.10 14.32 2.78
N LEU A 110 -7.35 14.45 1.69
CA LEU A 110 -5.89 14.34 1.73
C LEU A 110 -5.30 15.54 2.48
N VAL A 111 -4.51 15.28 3.52
CA VAL A 111 -3.91 16.34 4.38
C VAL A 111 -2.39 16.28 4.47
N ALA A 112 -1.79 15.16 4.09
CA ALA A 112 -0.35 14.99 4.08
C ALA A 112 0.13 13.99 3.02
N VAL A 113 1.41 14.07 2.74
CA VAL A 113 2.19 13.08 1.97
C VAL A 113 3.34 12.60 2.85
N LEU A 114 3.58 11.30 2.87
CA LEU A 114 4.75 10.66 3.45
C LEU A 114 5.61 10.12 2.30
N THR A 115 6.76 10.75 2.05
CA THR A 115 7.68 10.31 1.00
C THR A 115 8.81 9.48 1.62
N THR A 116 8.98 8.24 1.19
CA THR A 116 9.99 7.33 1.74
C THR A 116 11.39 7.72 1.31
N HIS A 117 11.58 8.12 0.05
CA HIS A 117 12.88 8.53 -0.48
C HIS A 117 12.75 9.36 -1.76
N LYS A 118 13.89 9.92 -2.22
CA LYS A 118 13.93 10.87 -3.34
C LYS A 118 13.70 10.31 -4.75
N HIS A 119 13.65 8.98 -4.96
CA HIS A 119 13.52 8.49 -6.34
C HIS A 119 12.20 8.97 -6.95
N TRP A 120 12.24 9.24 -8.25
CA TRP A 120 11.16 9.91 -8.95
C TRP A 120 9.87 9.09 -8.94
N ASP A 121 9.98 7.77 -9.02
CA ASP A 121 8.85 6.84 -8.99
C ASP A 121 8.13 6.77 -7.63
N HIS A 122 8.66 7.47 -6.61
CA HIS A 122 8.03 7.66 -5.30
C HIS A 122 7.65 9.13 -5.05
N SER A 123 8.57 10.04 -5.34
CA SER A 123 8.46 11.47 -5.01
C SER A 123 7.97 12.36 -6.15
N GLY A 124 7.86 11.84 -7.37
CA GLY A 124 7.65 12.60 -8.59
C GLY A 124 6.31 13.34 -8.69
N GLY A 125 5.35 12.99 -7.84
CA GLY A 125 4.04 13.66 -7.75
C GLY A 125 3.95 14.73 -6.66
N ASN A 126 5.00 14.92 -5.86
CA ASN A 126 4.95 15.80 -4.69
C ASN A 126 4.71 17.27 -5.06
N GLU A 127 5.42 17.79 -6.06
CA GLU A 127 5.30 19.19 -6.47
C GLU A 127 3.92 19.49 -7.09
N GLU A 128 3.42 18.61 -7.94
CA GLU A 128 2.06 18.73 -8.50
C GLU A 128 0.98 18.73 -7.40
N LEU A 129 1.14 17.88 -6.37
CA LEU A 129 0.22 17.88 -5.23
C LEU A 129 0.30 19.19 -4.44
N LEU A 130 1.49 19.73 -4.24
CA LEU A 130 1.69 20.98 -3.51
C LEU A 130 1.15 22.19 -4.29
N GLU A 131 1.29 22.21 -5.61
CA GLU A 131 0.68 23.23 -6.47
C GLU A 131 -0.85 23.23 -6.36
N LYS A 132 -1.48 22.04 -6.37
CA LYS A 132 -2.94 21.91 -6.23
C LYS A 132 -3.42 22.18 -4.80
N TYR A 133 -2.62 21.83 -3.81
CA TYR A 133 -2.94 21.95 -2.38
C TYR A 133 -1.77 22.60 -1.62
N PRO A 134 -1.63 23.93 -1.64
CA PRO A 134 -0.48 24.62 -1.03
C PRO A 134 -0.33 24.41 0.49
N SER A 135 -1.39 24.01 1.18
CA SER A 135 -1.37 23.68 2.60
C SER A 135 -0.98 22.23 2.90
N LEU A 136 -0.71 21.41 1.89
CA LEU A 136 -0.41 19.99 2.06
C LEU A 136 0.94 19.82 2.73
N LYS A 137 0.99 19.00 3.79
CA LYS A 137 2.25 18.71 4.49
C LYS A 137 2.93 17.54 3.80
N ILE A 138 4.12 17.78 3.25
CA ILE A 138 4.93 16.75 2.58
C ILE A 138 6.09 16.43 3.51
N TYR A 139 5.94 15.32 4.23
CA TYR A 139 6.95 14.75 5.12
C TYR A 139 7.93 13.93 4.30
N ALA A 140 9.21 14.26 4.42
CA ALA A 140 10.28 13.54 3.74
C ALA A 140 11.60 13.68 4.52
N SER A 141 12.62 12.95 4.09
CA SER A 141 13.92 12.95 4.76
C SER A 141 14.60 14.31 4.74
N LYS A 142 15.03 14.79 5.90
CA LYS A 142 15.92 15.95 6.00
C LYS A 142 17.37 15.65 5.57
N TYR A 143 17.68 14.40 5.21
CA TYR A 143 19.02 13.95 4.84
C TYR A 143 19.23 13.78 3.33
N GLU A 144 18.20 14.05 2.51
CA GLU A 144 18.33 14.13 1.06
C GLU A 144 17.36 15.15 0.45
N THR A 145 17.63 15.58 -0.78
CA THR A 145 16.73 16.49 -1.49
C THR A 145 15.56 15.71 -2.07
N VAL A 146 14.37 15.95 -1.51
CA VAL A 146 13.11 15.38 -2.00
C VAL A 146 12.25 16.49 -2.60
N PRO A 147 11.80 16.38 -3.87
CA PRO A 147 10.93 17.36 -4.50
C PRO A 147 9.67 17.64 -3.69
N GLY A 148 9.26 18.91 -3.63
CA GLY A 148 8.06 19.35 -2.91
C GLY A 148 8.08 19.18 -1.37
N MET A 149 9.18 18.77 -0.74
CA MET A 149 9.24 18.60 0.71
C MET A 149 8.93 19.91 1.45
N THR A 150 7.97 19.86 2.37
CA THR A 150 7.66 21.00 3.27
C THR A 150 8.01 20.72 4.73
N HIS A 151 8.13 19.45 5.12
CA HIS A 151 8.41 19.04 6.49
C HIS A 151 9.53 17.98 6.51
N GLY A 152 10.77 18.41 6.78
CA GLY A 152 11.91 17.51 6.91
C GLY A 152 11.88 16.74 8.23
N VAL A 153 11.87 15.41 8.16
CA VAL A 153 11.87 14.49 9.31
C VAL A 153 13.06 13.54 9.26
N GLY A 154 13.38 12.91 10.39
CA GLY A 154 14.49 11.97 10.51
C GLY A 154 14.33 11.01 11.69
N GLN A 155 15.41 10.30 12.00
CA GLN A 155 15.44 9.23 13.00
C GLN A 155 14.83 9.67 14.33
N GLY A 156 13.81 8.93 14.79
CA GLY A 156 13.18 9.12 16.09
C GLY A 156 12.12 10.22 16.12
N ASP A 157 11.91 10.96 15.04
CA ASP A 157 10.82 11.95 14.96
C ASP A 157 9.46 11.21 15.03
N VAL A 158 8.52 11.81 15.76
CA VAL A 158 7.14 11.33 15.88
C VAL A 158 6.19 12.47 15.59
N PHE A 159 5.22 12.25 14.71
CA PHE A 159 4.26 13.28 14.35
C PHE A 159 2.88 12.69 14.04
N GLN A 160 1.91 13.60 13.95
CA GLN A 160 0.58 13.30 13.44
C GLN A 160 0.38 14.09 12.15
N PHE A 161 -0.08 13.41 11.10
CA PHE A 161 -0.34 14.09 9.82
C PHE A 161 -1.61 14.96 9.86
N HIS A 162 -2.44 14.81 10.88
CA HIS A 162 -3.56 15.67 11.24
C HIS A 162 -3.61 15.86 12.76
N THR A 163 -4.17 16.97 13.26
CA THR A 163 -4.35 17.16 14.71
C THR A 163 -5.75 17.68 14.98
N PRO A 164 -6.54 16.98 15.83
CA PRO A 164 -6.25 15.67 16.42
C PRO A 164 -6.21 14.53 15.38
N SER A 165 -5.56 13.40 15.72
CA SER A 165 -5.47 12.18 14.89
C SER A 165 -5.53 10.96 15.80
N CYS A 166 -6.10 9.85 15.30
CA CYS A 166 -6.02 8.55 15.97
C CYS A 166 -4.70 7.81 15.68
N LEU A 167 -3.83 8.37 14.83
CA LEU A 167 -2.56 7.76 14.41
C LEU A 167 -1.35 8.60 14.83
N ASP A 168 -0.33 7.93 15.38
CA ASP A 168 1.03 8.46 15.52
C ASP A 168 1.93 7.81 14.44
N VAL A 169 2.72 8.64 13.76
CA VAL A 169 3.70 8.24 12.75
C VAL A 169 5.11 8.39 13.32
N TYR A 170 5.83 7.28 13.42
CA TYR A 170 7.20 7.19 13.90
C TYR A 170 8.14 7.06 12.70
N VAL A 171 9.22 7.84 12.70
CA VAL A 171 10.18 7.89 11.59
C VAL A 171 11.46 7.14 11.96
N TYR A 172 11.87 6.23 11.07
CA TYR A 172 13.11 5.50 11.17
C TYR A 172 13.94 5.71 9.91
N CYS A 173 15.20 6.10 10.07
CA CYS A 173 16.13 6.20 8.95
C CYS A 173 16.69 4.81 8.62
N THR A 174 16.69 4.46 7.34
CA THR A 174 17.26 3.21 6.83
C THR A 174 18.14 3.47 5.61
N PRO A 175 19.27 4.20 5.77
CA PRO A 175 20.16 4.49 4.65
C PRO A 175 20.66 3.19 4.04
N CYS A 176 20.48 3.01 2.73
CA CYS A 176 21.09 1.95 1.93
C CYS A 176 20.65 2.09 0.46
N HIS A 177 19.34 1.99 0.23
CA HIS A 177 18.78 2.18 -1.10
C HIS A 177 18.99 3.62 -1.58
N THR A 178 18.60 4.59 -0.76
CA THR A 178 19.14 5.96 -0.80
C THR A 178 19.74 6.29 0.56
N ARG A 179 20.57 7.33 0.61
CA ARG A 179 21.14 7.85 1.87
C ARG A 179 20.08 8.40 2.81
N GLY A 180 18.99 8.94 2.27
CA GLY A 180 17.92 9.56 3.05
C GLY A 180 16.72 8.66 3.31
N HIS A 181 16.72 7.40 2.90
CA HIS A 181 15.53 6.54 2.95
C HIS A 181 14.92 6.45 4.36
N LEU A 182 13.59 6.61 4.44
CA LEU A 182 12.81 6.55 5.65
C LEU A 182 11.80 5.39 5.61
N LEU A 183 11.64 4.73 6.75
CA LEU A 183 10.45 3.94 7.06
C LEU A 183 9.48 4.76 7.91
N TYR A 184 8.19 4.69 7.57
CA TYR A 184 7.13 5.26 8.39
C TYR A 184 6.40 4.13 9.11
N PHE A 185 6.58 4.06 10.42
CA PHE A 185 5.93 3.09 11.29
C PHE A 185 4.75 3.77 12.00
N VAL A 186 3.54 3.26 11.80
CA VAL A 186 2.31 3.91 12.24
C VAL A 186 1.61 3.05 13.29
N LYS A 187 1.18 3.69 14.38
CA LYS A 187 0.40 3.07 15.46
C LYS A 187 -0.89 3.84 15.71
N GLU A 188 -1.97 3.09 15.92
CA GLU A 188 -3.22 3.64 16.41
C GLU A 188 -3.10 3.96 17.92
N ARG A 189 -3.46 5.18 18.28
CA ARG A 189 -3.45 5.69 19.65
C ARG A 189 -4.56 5.04 20.46
N ASN A 190 -4.27 4.76 21.72
CA ASN A 190 -5.22 4.13 22.66
C ASN A 190 -5.78 2.78 22.18
N SER A 191 -5.15 2.16 21.18
CA SER A 191 -5.56 0.83 20.75
C SER A 191 -5.30 -0.20 21.86
N THR A 192 -6.20 -1.19 21.94
CA THR A 192 -5.94 -2.41 22.71
C THR A 192 -4.74 -3.17 22.12
N SER A 193 -4.19 -4.11 22.89
CA SER A 193 -2.99 -4.90 22.58
C SER A 193 -3.00 -5.69 21.26
N ASN A 194 -4.12 -5.68 20.51
CA ASN A 194 -4.34 -6.50 19.33
C ASN A 194 -4.36 -5.74 18.00
N ALA A 195 -4.22 -4.41 17.97
CA ALA A 195 -4.10 -3.72 16.68
C ALA A 195 -2.75 -4.01 16.02
N HIS A 196 -2.80 -4.20 14.71
CA HIS A 196 -1.62 -4.37 13.88
C HIS A 196 -1.00 -2.99 13.60
N PRO A 197 0.27 -2.74 14.00
CA PRO A 197 1.00 -1.59 13.51
C PRO A 197 1.18 -1.67 11.99
N ILE A 198 1.40 -0.54 11.35
CA ILE A 198 1.62 -0.45 9.90
C ILE A 198 3.05 0.01 9.66
N LEU A 199 3.74 -0.56 8.67
CA LEU A 199 5.06 -0.14 8.23
C LEU A 199 5.03 0.16 6.73
N PHE A 200 5.23 1.42 6.37
CA PHE A 200 5.55 1.79 4.99
C PHE A 200 7.06 1.72 4.82
N SER A 201 7.49 0.75 4.03
CA SER A 201 8.90 0.35 3.93
C SER A 201 9.61 0.88 2.68
N GLY A 202 8.86 1.49 1.75
CA GLY A 202 9.35 1.93 0.45
C GLY A 202 10.22 0.86 -0.18
N ASP A 203 11.41 1.27 -0.59
CA ASP A 203 12.39 0.40 -1.23
C ASP A 203 13.47 -0.17 -0.30
N THR A 204 13.35 0.00 1.02
CA THR A 204 14.28 -0.69 1.94
C THR A 204 13.95 -2.17 2.01
N LEU A 205 12.67 -2.52 2.19
CA LEU A 205 12.20 -3.90 2.29
C LEU A 205 11.05 -4.16 1.31
N PHE A 206 11.04 -5.37 0.75
CA PHE A 206 9.95 -5.87 -0.07
C PHE A 206 9.49 -7.21 0.46
N ILE A 207 8.29 -7.65 0.05
CA ILE A 207 7.86 -9.03 0.31
C ILE A 207 8.86 -9.99 -0.34
N GLY A 208 9.57 -10.75 0.51
CA GLY A 208 10.61 -11.71 0.12
C GLY A 208 11.92 -11.10 -0.38
N GLY A 209 12.14 -9.79 -0.23
CA GLY A 209 13.35 -9.13 -0.72
C GLY A 209 13.74 -7.84 0.00
N CYS A 210 14.73 -7.14 -0.54
CA CYS A 210 15.13 -5.80 -0.13
C CYS A 210 15.52 -4.95 -1.36
N GLY A 211 15.69 -3.65 -1.14
CA GLY A 211 16.20 -2.70 -2.13
C GLY A 211 17.58 -3.06 -2.67
N ARG A 212 17.89 -2.55 -3.86
CA ARG A 212 19.27 -2.46 -4.33
C ARG A 212 20.01 -1.42 -3.50
N PHE A 213 21.32 -1.61 -3.30
CA PHE A 213 22.14 -0.75 -2.46
C PHE A 213 22.75 0.37 -3.33
N PHE A 214 21.93 1.28 -3.86
CA PHE A 214 22.42 2.30 -4.79
C PHE A 214 23.34 3.31 -4.11
N GLU A 215 23.07 3.68 -2.85
CA GLU A 215 23.82 4.74 -2.15
C GLU A 215 24.37 4.34 -0.78
N GLY A 216 24.36 3.05 -0.46
CA GLY A 216 24.91 2.50 0.79
C GLY A 216 25.48 1.09 0.57
N SER A 217 25.78 0.40 1.67
CA SER A 217 26.45 -0.91 1.63
C SER A 217 25.67 -2.04 2.32
N SER A 218 26.22 -3.25 2.26
CA SER A 218 25.75 -4.39 3.05
C SER A 218 25.84 -4.15 4.55
N GLU A 219 26.83 -3.39 5.02
CA GLU A 219 26.95 -2.98 6.43
C GLU A 219 25.79 -2.07 6.83
N ASP A 220 25.40 -1.14 5.96
CA ASP A 220 24.25 -0.26 6.21
C ASP A 220 22.95 -1.06 6.26
N MET A 221 22.74 -1.96 5.29
CA MET A 221 21.57 -2.84 5.30
C MET A 221 21.55 -3.76 6.53
N LEU A 222 22.70 -4.31 6.95
CA LEU A 222 22.79 -5.12 8.16
C LEU A 222 22.39 -4.32 9.40
N LYS A 223 22.89 -3.09 9.54
CA LYS A 223 22.52 -2.20 10.65
C LYS A 223 21.03 -1.90 10.64
N ASN A 224 20.45 -1.61 9.47
CA ASN A 224 19.01 -1.38 9.33
C ASN A 224 18.22 -2.62 9.77
N ILE A 225 18.65 -3.82 9.39
CA ILE A 225 18.01 -5.08 9.78
C ILE A 225 18.08 -5.28 11.30
N GLU A 226 19.28 -5.21 11.88
CA GLU A 226 19.49 -5.53 13.29
C GLU A 226 18.88 -4.50 14.24
N GLN A 227 18.99 -3.21 13.91
CA GLN A 227 18.63 -2.14 14.85
C GLN A 227 17.22 -1.60 14.64
N VAL A 228 16.74 -1.62 13.38
CA VAL A 228 15.44 -1.02 13.03
C VAL A 228 14.42 -2.12 12.77
N ILE A 229 14.63 -2.96 11.77
CA ILE A 229 13.60 -3.91 11.30
C ILE A 229 13.26 -4.95 12.36
N LYS A 230 14.27 -5.52 13.04
CA LYS A 230 14.07 -6.47 14.15
C LYS A 230 13.46 -5.83 15.40
N SER A 231 13.43 -4.51 15.52
CA SER A 231 12.84 -3.83 16.67
C SER A 231 11.30 -3.74 16.59
N PHE A 232 10.73 -3.95 15.41
CA PHE A 232 9.29 -3.86 15.21
C PHE A 232 8.55 -5.13 15.65
N PRO A 233 7.29 -5.01 16.13
CA PRO A 233 6.46 -6.17 16.45
C PRO A 233 6.26 -7.07 15.23
N GLY A 234 6.30 -8.40 15.43
CA GLY A 234 6.12 -9.36 14.33
C GLY A 234 4.76 -9.27 13.62
N ASN A 235 3.71 -8.81 14.31
CA ASN A 235 2.39 -8.61 13.71
C ASN A 235 2.26 -7.31 12.88
N THR A 236 3.34 -6.55 12.68
CA THR A 236 3.34 -5.32 11.88
C THR A 236 3.02 -5.63 10.41
N LEU A 237 2.00 -4.97 9.85
CA LEU A 237 1.63 -5.04 8.44
C LEU A 237 2.59 -4.19 7.61
N MET A 238 3.32 -4.82 6.69
CA MET A 238 4.33 -4.18 5.85
C MET A 238 3.79 -3.89 4.45
N PHE A 239 3.87 -2.63 4.05
CA PHE A 239 3.53 -2.10 2.74
C PHE A 239 4.80 -1.58 2.06
N CYS A 240 5.22 -2.22 0.96
CA CYS A 240 6.48 -1.92 0.27
C CYS A 240 6.26 -1.17 -1.05
N GLY A 241 7.31 -0.56 -1.60
CA GLY A 241 7.22 0.32 -2.77
C GLY A 241 6.75 -0.34 -4.06
N HIS A 242 7.06 -1.63 -4.25
CA HIS A 242 6.86 -2.33 -5.51
C HIS A 242 6.29 -3.74 -5.38
N GLU A 243 5.63 -4.18 -6.45
CA GLU A 243 5.15 -5.55 -6.67
C GLU A 243 6.24 -6.49 -7.19
N TYR A 244 7.33 -6.65 -6.44
CA TYR A 244 8.44 -7.55 -6.77
C TYR A 244 8.31 -8.96 -6.19
N THR A 245 7.20 -9.24 -5.51
CA THR A 245 6.99 -10.44 -4.69
C THR A 245 7.34 -11.74 -5.39
N LEU A 246 6.84 -11.96 -6.62
CA LEU A 246 7.11 -13.21 -7.34
C LEU A 246 8.59 -13.38 -7.66
N LYS A 247 9.24 -12.34 -8.18
CA LYS A 247 10.67 -12.38 -8.52
C LYS A 247 11.54 -12.54 -7.29
N ASN A 248 11.16 -11.91 -6.18
CA ASN A 248 11.82 -12.06 -4.89
C ASN A 248 11.73 -13.49 -4.37
N LEU A 249 10.54 -14.10 -4.39
CA LEU A 249 10.34 -15.47 -3.92
C LEU A 249 10.96 -16.52 -4.86
N GLU A 250 11.00 -16.28 -6.18
CA GLU A 250 11.75 -17.10 -7.14
C GLU A 250 13.24 -17.15 -6.79
N PHE A 251 13.85 -15.99 -6.53
CA PHE A 251 15.24 -15.90 -6.09
C PHE A 251 15.45 -16.61 -4.75
N ALA A 252 14.57 -16.39 -3.77
CA ALA A 252 14.66 -17.06 -2.47
C ALA A 252 14.60 -18.59 -2.58
N LEU A 253 13.81 -19.13 -3.52
CA LEU A 253 13.68 -20.58 -3.75
C LEU A 253 14.95 -21.22 -4.29
N LEU A 254 15.82 -20.46 -4.96
CA LEU A 254 17.14 -20.94 -5.36
C LEU A 254 18.05 -21.17 -4.15
N LEU A 255 17.90 -20.33 -3.12
CA LEU A 255 18.74 -20.35 -1.92
C LEU A 255 18.25 -21.37 -0.88
N GLU A 256 16.93 -21.46 -0.69
CA GLU A 256 16.32 -22.38 0.29
C GLU A 256 15.24 -23.26 -0.37
N PRO A 257 15.60 -24.17 -1.30
CA PRO A 257 14.64 -24.99 -2.05
C PRO A 257 13.85 -25.97 -1.17
N ASN A 258 14.22 -26.14 0.10
CA ASN A 258 13.53 -27.02 1.05
C ASN A 258 12.66 -26.25 2.06
N ASN A 259 12.64 -24.92 2.04
CA ASN A 259 11.79 -24.11 2.93
C ASN A 259 10.33 -24.18 2.48
N GLN A 260 9.50 -24.93 3.23
CA GLN A 260 8.09 -25.15 2.88
C GLN A 260 7.25 -23.88 3.04
N ILE A 261 7.58 -23.00 3.99
CA ILE A 261 6.87 -21.72 4.19
C ILE A 261 7.08 -20.83 2.95
N LEU A 262 8.33 -20.74 2.48
CA LEU A 262 8.68 -20.03 1.25
C LEU A 262 7.94 -20.59 0.03
N LYS A 263 7.91 -21.93 -0.16
CA LYS A 263 7.14 -22.56 -1.26
C LYS A 263 5.65 -22.20 -1.20
N ASN A 264 5.06 -22.26 -0.01
CA ASN A 264 3.65 -21.93 0.18
C ASN A 264 3.39 -20.46 -0.15
N LYS A 265 4.26 -19.54 0.30
CA LYS A 265 4.15 -18.11 -0.01
C LYS A 265 4.31 -17.83 -1.52
N TYR A 266 5.24 -18.51 -2.20
CA TYR A 266 5.39 -18.41 -3.65
C TYR A 266 4.11 -18.84 -4.40
N ASN A 267 3.55 -19.99 -4.04
CA ASN A 267 2.32 -20.49 -4.66
C ASN A 267 1.13 -19.55 -4.41
N TRP A 268 1.01 -19.04 -3.19
CA TRP A 268 0.01 -18.03 -2.84
C TRP A 268 0.17 -16.75 -3.69
N ALA A 269 1.40 -16.22 -3.77
CA ALA A 269 1.67 -15.00 -4.54
C ALA A 269 1.36 -15.22 -6.03
N LYS A 270 1.72 -16.38 -6.59
CA LYS A 270 1.42 -16.75 -7.97
C LYS A 270 -0.08 -16.77 -8.22
N GLN A 271 -0.86 -17.33 -7.30
CA GLN A 271 -2.32 -17.32 -7.38
C GLN A 271 -2.90 -15.90 -7.27
N GLN A 272 -2.41 -15.05 -6.36
CA GLN A 272 -2.87 -13.66 -6.26
C GLN A 272 -2.63 -12.91 -7.56
N ARG A 273 -1.42 -13.01 -8.13
CA ARG A 273 -1.07 -12.33 -9.38
C ARG A 273 -1.87 -12.84 -10.57
N GLN A 274 -2.14 -14.15 -10.65
CA GLN A 274 -3.04 -14.72 -11.67
C GLN A 274 -4.47 -14.18 -11.57
N LEU A 275 -4.94 -13.86 -10.36
CA LEU A 275 -6.24 -13.24 -10.11
C LEU A 275 -6.23 -11.71 -10.23
N GLY A 276 -5.10 -11.10 -10.64
CA GLY A 276 -4.95 -9.64 -10.74
C GLY A 276 -4.92 -8.93 -9.39
N LYS A 277 -4.64 -9.64 -8.28
CA LYS A 277 -4.59 -9.09 -6.92
C LYS A 277 -3.18 -8.69 -6.52
N TYR A 278 -3.08 -7.73 -5.61
CA TYR A 278 -1.81 -7.31 -5.00
C TYR A 278 -1.38 -8.33 -3.94
N THR A 279 -0.07 -8.43 -3.70
CA THR A 279 0.48 -9.28 -2.64
C THR A 279 0.73 -8.54 -1.34
N VAL A 280 0.66 -7.21 -1.36
CA VAL A 280 0.74 -6.38 -0.15
C VAL A 280 -0.60 -6.36 0.60
N PRO A 281 -0.57 -6.21 1.94
CA PRO A 281 0.62 -6.28 2.79
C PRO A 281 1.05 -7.72 3.11
N SER A 282 2.26 -7.89 3.65
CA SER A 282 2.64 -9.05 4.46
C SER A 282 2.81 -8.64 5.93
N THR A 283 3.16 -9.58 6.82
CA THR A 283 3.61 -9.25 8.18
C THR A 283 5.12 -9.41 8.35
N LEU A 284 5.75 -8.66 9.25
CA LEU A 284 7.17 -8.85 9.55
C LEU A 284 7.49 -10.27 10.05
N ALA A 285 6.59 -10.87 10.84
CA ALA A 285 6.71 -12.27 11.27
C ALA A 285 6.79 -13.23 10.08
N GLU A 286 5.96 -13.03 9.04
CA GLU A 286 6.06 -13.80 7.79
C GLU A 286 7.40 -13.56 7.08
N GLU A 287 7.85 -12.31 6.96
CA GLU A 287 9.09 -11.98 6.25
C GLU A 287 10.31 -12.69 6.87
N PHE A 288 10.39 -12.81 8.20
CA PHE A 288 11.47 -13.56 8.87
C PHE A 288 11.47 -15.08 8.55
N GLN A 289 10.39 -15.62 7.96
CA GLN A 289 10.29 -17.04 7.61
C GLN A 289 10.70 -17.36 6.17
N TYR A 290 10.75 -16.38 5.26
CA TYR A 290 11.07 -16.63 3.85
C TYR A 290 11.95 -15.58 3.15
N ASN A 291 12.16 -14.40 3.72
CA ASN A 291 12.94 -13.35 3.08
C ASN A 291 14.43 -13.62 3.29
N PRO A 292 15.21 -13.95 2.25
CA PRO A 292 16.60 -14.38 2.40
C PRO A 292 17.49 -13.30 3.02
N PHE A 293 17.16 -12.01 2.83
CA PHE A 293 17.91 -10.91 3.42
C PHE A 293 17.66 -10.77 4.93
N LEU A 294 16.49 -11.17 5.43
CA LEU A 294 16.21 -11.22 6.87
C LEU A 294 16.62 -12.55 7.51
N ARG A 295 16.88 -13.56 6.67
CA ARG A 295 17.32 -14.91 7.03
C ARG A 295 18.82 -15.12 6.79
N TYR A 296 19.58 -14.05 6.69
CA TYR A 296 21.01 -14.09 6.34
C TYR A 296 21.87 -14.95 7.29
N ASN A 297 21.44 -15.19 8.53
CA ASN A 297 22.12 -16.06 9.49
C ASN A 297 21.74 -17.54 9.39
N GLU A 298 20.82 -17.91 8.51
CA GLU A 298 20.41 -19.30 8.34
C GLU A 298 21.51 -20.09 7.63
N VAL A 299 21.80 -21.29 8.14
CA VAL A 299 22.87 -22.14 7.61
C VAL A 299 22.65 -22.46 6.12
N ALA A 300 21.40 -22.62 5.69
CA ALA A 300 21.06 -22.85 4.29
C ALA A 300 21.45 -21.65 3.41
N ILE A 301 21.13 -20.42 3.83
CA ILE A 301 21.47 -19.19 3.13
C ILE A 301 22.99 -19.01 3.06
N GLN A 302 23.68 -19.14 4.20
CA GLN A 302 25.14 -19.02 4.28
C GLN A 302 25.86 -20.00 3.34
N LYS A 303 25.40 -21.26 3.29
CA LYS A 303 25.92 -22.28 2.36
C LYS A 303 25.63 -21.93 0.91
N ALA A 304 24.41 -21.49 0.59
CA ALA A 304 24.01 -21.16 -0.78
C ALA A 304 24.83 -20.00 -1.39
N VAL A 305 25.30 -19.07 -0.55
CA VAL A 305 26.16 -17.95 -1.00
C VAL A 305 27.65 -18.12 -0.65
N GLU A 306 28.02 -19.25 -0.07
CA GLU A 306 29.39 -19.58 0.36
C GLU A 306 30.04 -18.50 1.25
N GLN A 307 29.26 -17.90 2.16
CA GLN A 307 29.72 -16.90 3.12
C GLN A 307 29.09 -17.15 4.49
N THR A 308 29.79 -16.80 5.57
CA THR A 308 29.29 -16.95 6.95
C THR A 308 29.29 -15.65 7.74
N GLU A 309 30.09 -14.67 7.32
CA GLU A 309 30.11 -13.35 7.94
C GLU A 309 28.87 -12.55 7.46
N PRO A 310 28.03 -12.02 8.36
CA PRO A 310 26.77 -11.34 8.03
C PRO A 310 26.82 -10.32 6.90
N THR A 311 27.80 -9.40 6.91
CA THR A 311 27.86 -8.35 5.88
C THR A 311 28.24 -8.93 4.53
N ARG A 312 29.17 -9.90 4.48
CA ARG A 312 29.52 -10.65 3.26
C ARG A 312 28.36 -11.50 2.74
N VAL A 313 27.56 -12.11 3.62
CA VAL A 313 26.36 -12.84 3.22
C VAL A 313 25.37 -11.89 2.53
N LEU A 314 25.08 -10.75 3.13
CA LEU A 314 24.17 -9.75 2.53
C LEU A 314 24.72 -9.19 1.22
N ALA A 315 26.02 -8.91 1.14
CA ALA A 315 26.67 -8.47 -0.10
C ALA A 315 26.55 -9.53 -1.20
N ALA A 316 26.79 -10.81 -0.88
CA ALA A 316 26.69 -11.91 -1.82
C ALA A 316 25.24 -12.13 -2.29
N LEU A 317 24.28 -12.14 -1.36
CA LEU A 317 22.85 -12.22 -1.67
C LEU A 317 22.42 -11.10 -2.61
N ARG A 318 22.81 -9.86 -2.31
CA ARG A 318 22.46 -8.69 -3.11
C ARG A 318 23.04 -8.80 -4.52
N LYS A 319 24.34 -9.11 -4.62
CA LYS A 319 25.05 -9.29 -5.89
C LYS A 319 24.42 -10.39 -6.75
N GLN A 320 24.10 -11.54 -6.16
CA GLN A 320 23.44 -12.64 -6.89
C GLN A 320 22.03 -12.23 -7.36
N LYS A 321 21.26 -11.51 -6.52
CA LYS A 321 19.93 -11.05 -6.89
C LYS A 321 19.93 -9.97 -7.98
N ASP A 322 20.97 -9.15 -8.06
CA ASP A 322 21.08 -8.08 -9.04
C ASP A 322 21.35 -8.60 -10.47
N ILE A 323 21.83 -9.84 -10.60
CA ILE A 323 22.11 -10.51 -11.89
C ILE A 323 21.09 -11.61 -12.26
N PHE A 324 20.10 -11.87 -11.40
CA PHE A 324 19.04 -12.89 -11.59
C PHE A 324 17.86 -12.33 -12.40
#